data_AF-A0A957M7K2-F1
#
_entry.id   AF-A0A957M7K2-F1
#
_cell.length_a   1.000
_cell.length_b   1.000
_cell.length_c   1.000
_cell.angle_alpha   90.00
_cell.angle_beta   90.00
_cell.angle_gamma   90.00
#
_symmetry.space_group_name_H-M   'P 1'
#
loop_
_entity.id
_entity.type
_entity.pdbx_description
1 polymer ?
#
loop_
_entity_poly.entity_id
_entity_poly.type
_entity_poly.pdbx_seq_one_letter_code
_entity_poly.pdbx_strand_id
1 'polypeptide(L)'
;MPLETTYGFPQAEWATTRPTARVAAIKQRLLDEPRYLDVERARYTTEAYRATEGQPMALRRAQMLLHLVRHQSITIQPGELIVGNRSLLPRMGIIAPEGA
;
A
#
# COMPACT_ATOMS: atom_id res chain seq x y z
N MET A 1 21.51 37.59 14.28
CA MET A 1 20.23 36.93 14.64
C MET A 1 20.38 35.47 14.29
N PRO A 2 20.23 34.51 15.22
CA PRO A 2 20.33 33.11 14.85
C PRO A 2 19.09 32.73 14.03
N LEU A 3 19.32 32.07 12.91
CA LEU A 3 18.28 31.52 12.04
C LEU A 3 17.58 30.40 12.82
N GLU A 4 16.30 30.55 13.13
CA GLU A 4 15.51 29.45 13.67
C GLU A 4 15.45 28.35 12.62
N THR A 5 16.09 27.22 12.91
CA THR A 5 15.96 26.00 12.12
C THR A 5 14.52 25.50 12.24
N THR A 6 13.64 25.95 11.36
CA THR A 6 12.30 25.36 11.23
C THR A 6 12.47 23.96 10.67
N TYR A 7 12.56 22.96 11.54
CA TYR A 7 12.41 21.57 11.12
C TYR A 7 11.04 21.43 10.44
N GLY A 8 10.99 20.85 9.23
CA GLY A 8 9.74 20.66 8.46
C GLY A 8 8.70 19.78 9.16
N PHE A 9 9.03 19.24 10.34
CA PHE A 9 8.13 18.58 11.26
C PHE A 9 8.41 19.10 12.67
N PRO A 10 7.36 19.40 13.47
CA PRO A 10 7.55 19.78 14.86
C PRO A 10 8.29 18.67 15.61
N GLN A 11 9.18 19.05 16.53
CA GLN A 11 9.85 18.09 17.41
C GLN A 11 8.78 17.35 18.22
N ALA A 12 8.71 16.03 18.07
CA ALA A 12 7.67 15.25 18.72
C ALA A 12 7.92 15.18 20.24
N GLU A 13 7.01 15.76 21.01
CA GLU A 13 6.92 15.54 22.46
C GLU A 13 6.13 14.25 22.73
N TRP A 14 6.82 13.18 23.09
CA TRP A 14 6.20 11.88 23.34
C TRP A 14 5.67 11.78 24.79
N ALA A 15 4.57 12.46 25.10
CA ALA A 15 4.04 12.49 26.48
C ALA A 15 3.33 11.19 26.94
N THR A 16 2.93 10.31 26.01
CA THR A 16 2.18 9.09 26.35
C THR A 16 2.34 7.99 25.30
N THR A 17 2.15 6.74 25.73
CA THR A 17 2.06 5.55 24.85
C THR A 17 0.61 5.17 24.51
N ARG A 18 -0.39 5.86 25.07
CA ARG A 18 -1.80 5.57 24.81
C ARG A 18 -2.18 6.04 23.39
N PRO A 19 -2.90 5.22 22.61
CA PRO A 19 -3.38 5.66 21.30
C PRO A 19 -4.43 6.77 21.46
N THR A 20 -4.42 7.73 20.55
CA THR A 20 -5.54 8.67 20.40
C THR A 20 -6.79 7.91 19.93
N ALA A 21 -7.97 8.51 20.09
CA ALA A 21 -9.23 7.91 19.61
C ALA A 21 -9.17 7.53 18.12
N ARG A 22 -8.53 8.36 17.29
CA ARG A 22 -8.29 8.09 15.86
C ARG A 22 -7.48 6.81 15.65
N VAL A 23 -6.36 6.66 16.36
CA VAL A 23 -5.48 5.49 16.24
C VAL A 23 -6.16 4.23 16.79
N ALA A 24 -6.91 4.36 17.89
CA ALA A 24 -7.68 3.26 18.46
C ALA A 24 -8.74 2.74 17.47
N ALA A 25 -9.47 3.65 16.79
CA ALA A 25 -10.46 3.28 15.78
C ALA A 25 -9.83 2.57 14.56
N ILE A 26 -8.66 3.03 14.09
CA ILE A 26 -7.92 2.37 13.00
C ILE A 26 -7.50 0.96 13.41
N LYS A 27 -6.97 0.78 14.64
CA LYS A 27 -6.58 -0.52 15.16
C LYS A 27 -7.78 -1.46 15.27
N GLN A 28 -8.91 -0.98 15.75
CA GLN A 28 -10.12 -1.78 15.88
C GLN A 28 -10.63 -2.24 14.50
N ARG A 29 -10.75 -1.32 13.52
CA ARG A 29 -11.11 -1.67 12.14
C ARG A 29 -10.19 -2.72 11.54
N LEU A 30 -8.87 -2.62 11.75
CA LEU A 30 -7.91 -3.63 11.31
C LEU A 30 -8.19 -5.01 11.91
N LEU A 31 -8.51 -5.08 13.21
CA LEU A 31 -8.73 -6.34 13.91
C LEU A 31 -10.08 -6.98 13.57
N ASP A 32 -11.10 -6.15 13.38
CA ASP A 32 -12.48 -6.56 13.08
C ASP A 32 -12.65 -7.00 11.62
N GLU A 33 -11.82 -6.48 10.70
CA GLU A 33 -11.89 -6.87 9.28
C GLU A 33 -11.56 -8.36 9.07
N PRO A 34 -12.45 -9.12 8.40
CA PRO A 34 -12.18 -10.50 8.00
C PRO A 34 -10.97 -10.61 7.06
N ARG A 35 -10.44 -11.82 6.92
CA ARG A 35 -9.34 -12.08 5.97
C ARG A 35 -9.92 -12.39 4.59
N TYR A 36 -9.40 -11.72 3.57
CA TYR A 36 -9.74 -11.98 2.17
C TYR A 36 -8.49 -12.29 1.35
N LEU A 37 -8.68 -12.74 0.12
CA LEU A 37 -7.63 -12.84 -0.89
C LEU A 37 -7.75 -11.69 -1.88
N ASP A 38 -6.62 -11.12 -2.27
CA ASP A 38 -6.51 -10.16 -3.36
C ASP A 38 -6.03 -10.85 -4.63
N VAL A 39 -6.82 -10.74 -5.69
CA VAL A 39 -6.54 -11.33 -7.00
C VAL A 39 -6.17 -10.29 -8.06
N GLU A 40 -6.22 -8.99 -7.75
CA GLU A 40 -5.93 -7.92 -8.71
C GLU A 40 -4.51 -8.04 -9.25
N ARG A 41 -3.53 -8.23 -8.36
CA ARG A 41 -2.12 -8.41 -8.77
C ARG A 41 -1.95 -9.60 -9.70
N ALA A 42 -2.53 -10.75 -9.38
CA ALA A 42 -2.42 -11.94 -10.21
C ALA A 42 -3.02 -11.75 -11.60
N ARG A 43 -4.17 -11.08 -11.67
CA ARG A 43 -4.82 -10.71 -12.93
C ARG A 43 -3.95 -9.76 -13.75
N TYR A 44 -3.50 -8.64 -13.17
CA TYR A 44 -2.71 -7.64 -13.88
C TYR A 44 -1.33 -8.15 -14.29
N THR A 45 -0.67 -8.97 -13.46
CA THR A 45 0.56 -9.66 -13.84
C THR A 45 0.35 -10.53 -15.08
N THR A 46 -0.74 -11.32 -15.10
CA THR A 46 -1.06 -12.22 -16.21
C THR A 46 -1.33 -11.45 -17.50
N GLU A 47 -2.14 -10.38 -17.42
CA GLU A 47 -2.41 -9.49 -18.56
C GLU A 47 -1.12 -8.88 -19.13
N ALA A 48 -0.27 -8.32 -18.27
CA ALA A 48 0.98 -7.70 -18.70
C ALA A 48 1.96 -8.71 -19.31
N TYR A 49 2.05 -9.92 -18.76
CA TYR A 49 2.95 -10.94 -19.30
C TYR A 49 2.51 -11.45 -20.66
N ARG A 50 1.20 -11.62 -20.88
CA ARG A 50 0.64 -11.96 -22.21
C ARG A 50 0.94 -10.87 -23.25
N ALA A 51 0.81 -9.60 -22.86
CA ALA A 51 1.05 -8.47 -23.76
C ALA A 51 2.54 -8.25 -24.12
N THR A 52 3.46 -8.88 -23.39
CA THR A 52 4.91 -8.60 -23.46
C THR A 52 5.73 -9.83 -23.83
N GLU A 53 5.09 -10.87 -24.37
CA GLU A 53 5.76 -12.06 -24.87
C GLU A 53 6.85 -11.70 -25.89
N GLY A 54 7.97 -12.44 -25.85
CA GLY A 54 9.14 -12.19 -26.70
C GLY A 54 10.08 -11.08 -26.23
N GLN A 55 9.69 -10.25 -25.25
CA GLN A 55 10.57 -9.20 -24.72
C GLN A 55 11.55 -9.73 -23.65
N PRO A 56 12.70 -9.08 -23.44
CA PRO A 56 13.59 -9.36 -22.32
C PRO A 56 12.87 -9.27 -20.97
N MET A 57 13.13 -10.21 -20.05
CA MET A 57 12.43 -10.31 -18.77
C MET A 57 12.49 -9.01 -17.94
N ALA A 58 13.60 -8.26 -18.00
CA ALA A 58 13.72 -6.97 -17.32
C ALA A 58 12.65 -5.97 -17.79
N LEU A 59 12.41 -5.89 -19.10
CA LEU A 59 11.36 -5.03 -19.67
C LEU A 59 9.97 -5.55 -19.33
N ARG A 60 9.75 -6.87 -19.38
CA ARG A 60 8.47 -7.50 -19.00
C ARG A 60 8.11 -7.20 -17.54
N ARG A 61 9.08 -7.28 -16.63
CA ARG A 61 8.90 -6.95 -15.20
C ARG A 61 8.60 -5.46 -14.99
N ALA A 62 9.32 -4.57 -15.70
CA ALA A 62 9.07 -3.14 -15.63
C ALA A 62 7.66 -2.77 -16.15
N GLN A 63 7.24 -3.36 -17.27
CA GLN A 63 5.92 -3.15 -17.84
C GLN A 63 4.81 -3.77 -17.01
N MET A 64 5.05 -4.93 -16.39
CA MET A 64 4.12 -5.53 -15.43
C MET A 64 3.90 -4.63 -14.22
N LEU A 65 4.97 -4.07 -13.65
CA LEU A 65 4.85 -3.12 -12.56
C LEU A 65 4.06 -1.87 -13.00
N LEU A 66 4.37 -1.32 -14.18
CA LEU A 66 3.66 -0.17 -14.74
C LEU A 66 2.16 -0.47 -14.95
N HIS A 67 1.83 -1.66 -15.46
CA HIS A 67 0.44 -2.09 -15.67
C HIS A 67 -0.28 -2.23 -14.33
N LEU A 68 0.35 -2.87 -13.34
CA LEU A 68 -0.20 -3.01 -11.99
C LEU A 68 -0.51 -1.64 -11.36
N VAL A 69 0.47 -0.73 -11.29
CA VAL A 69 0.28 0.57 -10.61
C VAL A 69 -0.71 1.50 -11.32
N ARG A 70 -0.98 1.28 -12.62
CA ARG A 70 -1.98 2.06 -13.38
C ARG A 70 -3.42 1.58 -13.15
N HIS A 71 -3.62 0.32 -12.76
CA HIS A 71 -4.95 -0.29 -12.69
C HIS A 71 -5.34 -0.77 -11.29
N GLN A 72 -4.39 -0.93 -10.38
CA GLN A 72 -4.68 -1.40 -9.01
C GLN A 72 -5.61 -0.42 -8.30
N SER A 73 -6.62 -0.98 -7.63
CA SER A 73 -7.59 -0.17 -6.89
C SER A 73 -6.94 0.45 -5.64
N ILE A 74 -7.30 1.70 -5.34
CA ILE A 74 -6.76 2.46 -4.21
C ILE A 74 -7.89 2.74 -3.22
N THR A 75 -7.62 2.53 -1.92
CA THR A 75 -8.50 2.94 -0.83
C THR A 75 -7.78 3.93 0.09
N ILE A 76 -8.52 4.86 0.68
CA ILE A 76 -8.09 5.68 1.81
C ILE A 76 -9.20 5.57 2.84
N GLN A 77 -8.87 5.09 4.03
CA GLN A 77 -9.87 4.76 5.03
C GLN A 77 -10.01 5.87 6.07
N PRO A 78 -11.16 5.96 6.77
CA PRO A 78 -11.39 7.03 7.74
C PRO A 78 -10.29 7.11 8.81
N GLY A 79 -9.76 8.32 9.00
CA GLY A 79 -8.74 8.63 10.01
C GLY A 79 -7.29 8.35 9.61
N GLU A 80 -7.04 7.82 8.40
CA GLU A 80 -5.68 7.59 7.91
C GLU A 80 -4.99 8.92 7.55
N LEU A 81 -3.79 9.13 8.09
CA LEU A 81 -2.92 10.26 7.72
C LEU A 81 -1.77 9.80 6.82
N ILE A 82 -1.32 8.57 7.02
CA ILE A 82 -0.39 7.87 6.13
C ILE A 82 -1.26 6.90 5.34
N VAL A 83 -1.28 7.08 4.03
CA VAL A 83 -2.12 6.32 3.10
C VAL A 83 -1.27 5.36 2.27
N GLY A 84 -1.94 4.40 1.65
CA GLY A 84 -1.31 3.40 0.79
C GLY A 84 -1.44 2.01 1.40
N ASN A 85 -1.96 1.10 0.59
CA ASN A 85 -2.03 -0.32 0.89
C ASN A 85 -1.73 -1.10 -0.39
N ARG A 86 -1.40 -2.37 -0.25
CA ARG A 86 -1.16 -3.28 -1.38
C ARG A 86 -2.45 -3.94 -1.90
N SER A 87 -3.58 -3.63 -1.28
CA SER A 87 -4.92 -4.20 -1.53
C SER A 87 -6.03 -3.25 -1.09
N LEU A 88 -7.28 -3.52 -1.51
CA LEU A 88 -8.45 -2.67 -1.21
C LEU A 88 -8.85 -2.62 0.27
N LEU A 89 -8.65 -3.70 1.02
CA LEU A 89 -8.98 -3.81 2.43
C LEU A 89 -7.73 -4.19 3.24
N PRO A 90 -7.70 -3.92 4.55
CA PRO A 90 -6.66 -4.49 5.40
C PRO A 90 -6.75 -6.03 5.41
N ARG A 91 -5.63 -6.69 5.71
CA ARG A 91 -5.56 -8.16 5.89
C ARG A 91 -5.96 -8.99 4.68
N MET A 92 -5.81 -8.45 3.47
CA MET A 92 -5.92 -9.23 2.25
C MET A 92 -4.60 -9.92 1.91
N GLY A 93 -4.65 -11.23 1.68
CA GLY A 93 -3.52 -12.01 1.17
C GLY A 93 -3.37 -11.80 -0.33
N ILE A 94 -2.24 -11.26 -0.78
CA ILE A 94 -1.99 -10.97 -2.19
C ILE A 94 -1.45 -12.20 -2.90
N ILE A 95 -2.08 -12.56 -4.01
CA ILE A 95 -1.54 -13.55 -4.93
C ILE A 95 -0.57 -12.85 -5.89
N ALA A 96 0.72 -13.16 -5.76
CA ALA A 96 1.80 -12.63 -6.60
C ALA A 96 2.39 -13.78 -7.44
N PRO A 97 1.76 -14.16 -8.57
CA PRO A 97 2.17 -15.34 -9.35
C PRO A 97 3.52 -15.15 -10.05
N GLU A 98 4.04 -13.93 -10.06
CA GLU A 98 5.38 -13.64 -10.55
C GLU A 98 6.49 -13.92 -9.53
N GLY A 99 6.13 -14.33 -8.30
CA GLY A 99 7.02 -14.77 -7.24
C GLY A 99 7.08 -16.31 -7.18
N ALA A 100 8.32 -16.81 -7.14
CA ALA A 100 8.80 -18.11 -7.66
C ALA A 100 9.05 -18.08 -9.17
#